data_AF-F4RCG5-F1
#
_entry.id   AF-F4RCG5-F1
#
_cell.length_a   1.000
_cell.length_b   1.000
_cell.length_c   1.000
_cell.angle_alpha   90.00
_cell.angle_beta   90.00
_cell.angle_gamma   90.00
#
_symmetry.space_group_name_H-M   'P 1'
#
loop_
_entity.id
_entity.type
_entity.pdbx_description
1 polymer ?
#
loop_
_entity_poly.entity_id
_entity_poly.type
_entity_poly.pdbx_seq_one_letter_code
_entity_poly.pdbx_strand_id
1 'polypeptide(L)'
;MEISYSPIYCEEGPPELVRLIIEDCENLCLSKTPLFVNAWAPDLTYLDIRFIDDWKPIQEFHQFNLADLTHLTIRSSYKFDSLQCFSNCKNLSHLSLVRFGKDKQTKFSESIMANIFPKLKVLSFYTHHSSITLDSLVDLQLFPIDVFCKSKEIELRVLCEETYHGTLYDGSMLHATPD
;
A
#
# COMPACT_ATOMS: atom_id res chain seq x y z
N MET A 1 -9.58 0.95 -38.76
CA MET A 1 -9.56 -0.42 -38.20
C MET A 1 -9.24 -0.26 -36.73
N GLU A 2 -10.28 -0.13 -35.91
CA GLU A 2 -10.13 -0.03 -34.45
C GLU A 2 -9.85 -1.44 -33.92
N ILE A 3 -8.67 -1.62 -33.32
CA ILE A 3 -8.33 -2.85 -32.60
C ILE A 3 -8.95 -2.67 -31.22
N SER A 4 -10.15 -3.23 -31.01
CA SER A 4 -10.70 -3.40 -29.68
C SER A 4 -9.90 -4.48 -28.96
N TYR A 5 -9.02 -4.06 -28.06
CA TYR A 5 -8.43 -4.99 -27.10
C TYR A 5 -9.56 -5.48 -26.19
N SER A 6 -10.06 -6.70 -26.42
CA SER A 6 -10.68 -7.47 -25.34
C SER A 6 -9.53 -7.94 -24.46
N PRO A 7 -9.41 -7.44 -23.21
CA PRO A 7 -8.42 -8.00 -22.30
C PRO A 7 -8.79 -9.46 -22.12
N ILE A 8 -7.90 -10.36 -22.50
CA ILE A 8 -8.00 -11.76 -22.09
C ILE A 8 -7.77 -11.71 -20.59
N TYR A 9 -8.87 -11.63 -19.84
CA TYR A 9 -8.83 -11.73 -18.39
C TYR A 9 -8.40 -13.15 -18.09
N CYS A 10 -7.16 -13.34 -17.60
CA CYS A 10 -6.82 -14.59 -16.95
C CYS A 10 -7.75 -14.71 -15.74
N GLU A 11 -8.76 -15.57 -15.80
CA GLU A 11 -9.73 -15.73 -14.71
C GLU A 11 -9.10 -16.42 -13.49
N GLU A 12 -7.99 -17.12 -13.69
CA GLU A 12 -7.32 -17.91 -12.66
C GLU A 12 -5.94 -17.32 -12.36
N GLY A 13 -5.73 -16.98 -11.08
CA GLY A 13 -4.42 -16.63 -10.54
C GLY A 13 -3.58 -17.87 -10.27
N PRO A 14 -2.28 -17.70 -9.95
CA PRO A 14 -1.45 -18.81 -9.51
C PRO A 14 -2.08 -19.47 -8.26
N PRO A 15 -2.26 -20.79 -8.22
CA PRO A 15 -2.65 -21.45 -6.99
C PRO A 15 -1.59 -21.16 -5.91
N GLU A 16 -2.04 -20.93 -4.67
CA GLU A 16 -1.15 -20.68 -3.51
C GLU A 16 -0.44 -19.31 -3.50
N LEU A 17 -0.94 -18.32 -4.24
CA LEU A 17 -0.38 -16.96 -4.17
C LEU A 17 -0.62 -16.32 -2.79
N VAL A 18 0.38 -16.40 -1.91
CA VAL A 18 0.31 -15.84 -0.54
C VAL A 18 0.85 -14.41 -0.42
N ARG A 19 1.60 -13.95 -1.42
CA ARG A 19 2.27 -12.64 -1.44
C ARG A 19 2.14 -11.97 -2.80
N LEU A 20 1.61 -10.75 -2.81
CA LEU A 20 1.41 -9.97 -4.02
C LEU A 20 2.00 -8.56 -3.84
N ILE A 21 2.79 -8.15 -4.82
CA ILE A 21 3.29 -6.79 -4.96
C ILE A 21 2.70 -6.22 -6.25
N ILE A 22 2.03 -5.07 -6.16
CA ILE A 22 1.51 -4.31 -7.29
C ILE A 22 2.22 -2.95 -7.29
N GLU A 23 3.23 -2.83 -8.13
CA GLU A 23 4.03 -1.61 -8.29
C GLU A 23 3.95 -1.11 -9.73
N ASP A 24 3.90 0.22 -9.90
CA ASP A 24 4.02 0.92 -11.18
C ASP A 24 3.13 0.41 -12.33
N CYS A 25 1.94 -0.08 -11.97
CA CYS A 25 0.97 -0.57 -12.93
C CYS A 25 0.12 0.58 -13.49
N GLU A 26 0.66 1.35 -14.43
CA GLU A 26 -0.02 2.49 -15.08
C GLU A 26 -1.37 2.10 -15.72
N ASN A 27 -1.48 0.86 -16.20
CA ASN A 27 -2.68 0.35 -16.87
C ASN A 27 -3.64 -0.40 -15.93
N LEU A 28 -3.28 -0.60 -14.66
CA LEU A 28 -4.14 -1.34 -13.75
C LEU A 28 -5.32 -0.46 -13.35
N CYS A 29 -6.51 -0.84 -13.81
CA CYS A 29 -7.75 -0.18 -13.44
C CYS A 29 -8.04 -0.49 -11.96
N LEU A 30 -7.54 0.37 -11.08
CA LEU A 30 -7.54 0.08 -9.66
C LEU A 30 -8.93 -0.02 -9.02
N SER A 31 -9.96 0.52 -9.66
CA SER A 31 -11.35 0.32 -9.23
C SER A 31 -11.82 -1.13 -9.34
N LYS A 32 -11.21 -1.92 -10.24
CA LYS A 32 -11.47 -3.35 -10.42
C LYS A 32 -10.41 -4.25 -9.77
N THR A 33 -9.25 -3.71 -9.37
CA THR A 33 -8.21 -4.50 -8.70
C THR A 33 -8.72 -5.34 -7.53
N PRO A 34 -9.59 -4.84 -6.63
CA PRO A 34 -10.13 -5.67 -5.56
C PRO A 34 -10.87 -6.90 -6.07
N LEU A 35 -11.66 -6.79 -7.15
CA LEU A 35 -12.35 -7.94 -7.75
C LEU A 35 -11.37 -9.01 -8.21
N PHE A 36 -10.34 -8.61 -8.95
CA PHE A 36 -9.35 -9.54 -9.50
C PHE A 36 -8.52 -10.19 -8.39
N VAL A 37 -8.03 -9.40 -7.43
CA VAL A 37 -7.19 -9.92 -6.34
C VAL A 37 -8.00 -10.86 -5.44
N ASN A 38 -9.25 -10.54 -5.13
CA ASN A 38 -10.11 -11.43 -4.34
C ASN A 38 -10.37 -12.78 -5.04
N ALA A 39 -10.51 -12.78 -6.36
CA ALA A 39 -10.74 -14.00 -7.13
C ALA A 39 -9.45 -14.83 -7.31
N TRP A 40 -8.34 -14.16 -7.60
CA TRP A 40 -7.07 -14.80 -7.94
C TRP A 40 -6.29 -15.30 -6.72
N ALA A 41 -6.40 -14.60 -5.59
CA ALA A 41 -5.60 -14.87 -4.40
C ALA A 41 -6.47 -14.73 -3.14
N PRO A 42 -7.48 -15.59 -2.94
CA PRO A 42 -8.33 -15.54 -1.76
C PRO A 42 -7.54 -15.75 -0.45
N ASP A 43 -6.47 -16.54 -0.50
CA ASP A 43 -5.59 -16.89 0.63
C ASP A 43 -4.40 -15.92 0.79
N LEU A 44 -4.48 -14.72 0.19
CA LEU A 44 -3.38 -13.75 0.21
C LEU A 44 -3.12 -13.26 1.63
N THR A 45 -1.87 -13.42 2.11
CA THR A 45 -1.46 -13.01 3.46
C THR A 45 -0.69 -11.69 3.48
N TYR A 46 -0.06 -11.33 2.37
CA TYR A 46 0.73 -10.11 2.20
C TYR A 46 0.36 -9.40 0.90
N LEU A 47 0.03 -8.10 1.01
CA LEU A 47 -0.21 -7.22 -0.12
C LEU A 47 0.62 -5.94 0.00
N ASP A 48 1.38 -5.61 -1.04
CA ASP A 48 2.02 -4.30 -1.20
C ASP A 48 1.48 -3.65 -2.47
N ILE A 49 0.90 -2.47 -2.35
CA ILE A 49 0.21 -1.80 -3.46
C ILE A 49 0.62 -0.35 -3.56
N ARG A 50 0.99 0.07 -4.77
CA ARG A 50 1.23 1.46 -5.12
C ARG A 50 0.03 2.06 -5.86
N PHE A 51 -0.50 3.16 -5.35
CA PHE A 51 -1.54 3.95 -6.01
C PHE A 51 -0.89 5.07 -6.82
N ILE A 52 -1.20 5.17 -8.11
CA ILE A 52 -0.77 6.27 -8.99
C ILE A 52 -1.80 7.41 -8.89
N ASP A 53 -1.33 8.65 -9.04
CA ASP A 53 -1.91 9.87 -8.48
C ASP A 53 -3.24 10.35 -9.05
N ASP A 54 -3.67 9.81 -10.18
CA ASP A 54 -4.91 10.21 -10.84
C ASP A 54 -6.16 9.49 -10.32
N TRP A 55 -6.08 8.94 -9.10
CA TRP A 55 -7.24 8.33 -8.45
C TRP A 55 -8.34 9.36 -8.22
N LYS A 56 -9.33 9.38 -9.12
CA LYS A 56 -10.60 10.06 -8.89
C LYS A 56 -11.38 9.23 -7.87
N PRO A 57 -11.98 9.85 -6.83
CA PRO A 57 -12.87 9.13 -5.93
C PRO A 57 -14.06 8.61 -6.75
N ILE A 58 -14.04 7.33 -7.11
CA ILE A 58 -15.18 6.67 -7.73
C ILE A 58 -16.11 6.27 -6.57
N GLN A 59 -17.39 6.62 -6.67
CA GLN A 59 -18.37 6.45 -5.58
C GLN A 59 -18.64 4.99 -5.18
N GLU A 60 -18.14 4.02 -5.93
CA GLU A 60 -18.35 2.58 -5.72
C GLU A 60 -17.02 1.83 -5.72
N PHE A 61 -16.28 1.89 -4.60
CA PHE A 61 -15.10 1.06 -4.45
C PHE A 61 -15.49 -0.37 -4.13
N HIS A 62 -14.96 -1.28 -4.94
CA HIS A 62 -14.96 -2.69 -4.59
C HIS A 62 -14.05 -2.87 -3.37
N GLN A 63 -14.52 -3.69 -2.43
CA GLN A 63 -13.79 -3.97 -1.20
C GLN A 63 -12.84 -5.16 -1.43
N PHE A 64 -11.62 -5.05 -0.93
CA PHE A 64 -10.77 -6.21 -0.73
C PHE A 64 -11.40 -7.08 0.36
N ASN A 65 -11.67 -8.34 0.02
CA ASN A 65 -12.23 -9.34 0.92
C ASN A 65 -11.22 -10.46 1.11
N LEU A 66 -10.03 -10.08 1.60
CA LEU A 66 -8.91 -10.98 1.80
C LEU A 66 -8.90 -11.40 3.27
N ALA A 67 -9.54 -12.53 3.54
CA ALA A 67 -9.76 -13.01 4.91
C ALA A 67 -8.44 -13.28 5.62
N ASP A 68 -7.41 -13.78 4.92
CA ASP A 68 -6.12 -14.15 5.50
C ASP A 68 -5.07 -13.04 5.43
N LEU A 69 -5.43 -11.85 4.93
CA LEU A 69 -4.50 -10.73 4.83
C LEU A 69 -4.05 -10.29 6.22
N THR A 70 -2.76 -10.46 6.49
CA THR A 70 -2.13 -10.09 7.76
C THR A 70 -1.22 -8.87 7.62
N HIS A 71 -0.67 -8.64 6.42
CA HIS A 71 0.27 -7.56 6.12
C HIS A 71 -0.21 -6.75 4.90
N LEU A 72 -0.27 -5.43 5.07
CA LEU A 72 -0.62 -4.49 4.02
C LEU A 72 0.39 -3.35 3.99
N THR A 73 1.00 -3.15 2.83
CA THR A 73 1.81 -1.96 2.54
C THR A 73 1.08 -1.14 1.49
N ILE A 74 0.82 0.13 1.81
CA ILE A 74 0.25 1.09 0.87
C ILE A 74 1.32 2.13 0.56
N ARG A 75 1.72 2.18 -0.72
CA ARG A 75 2.59 3.21 -1.27
C ARG A 75 1.70 4.20 -2.00
N SER A 76 1.25 5.24 -1.30
CA SER A 76 0.36 6.24 -1.89
C SER A 76 1.07 7.57 -1.90
N SER A 77 1.00 8.29 -3.01
CA SER A 77 1.48 9.65 -3.06
C SER A 77 0.43 10.64 -2.52
N TYR A 78 -0.89 10.45 -2.75
CA TYR A 78 -1.81 11.57 -2.47
C TYR A 78 -3.22 11.37 -1.88
N LYS A 79 -3.84 10.18 -1.72
CA LYS A 79 -5.20 10.06 -1.14
C LYS A 79 -5.37 8.85 -0.22
N PHE A 80 -6.01 9.06 0.94
CA PHE A 80 -6.18 8.06 2.03
C PHE A 80 -7.55 7.38 2.05
N ASP A 81 -8.48 7.82 1.21
CA ASP A 81 -9.81 7.22 1.10
C ASP A 81 -9.73 5.73 0.69
N SER A 82 -8.59 5.28 0.14
CA SER A 82 -8.31 3.89 -0.21
C SER A 82 -8.24 2.94 0.98
N LEU A 83 -8.01 3.40 2.21
CA LEU A 83 -8.02 2.52 3.39
C LEU A 83 -9.38 1.87 3.61
N GLN A 84 -10.46 2.56 3.23
CA GLN A 84 -11.80 2.01 3.33
C GLN A 84 -11.99 0.78 2.45
N CYS A 85 -11.23 0.62 1.36
CA CYS A 85 -11.27 -0.58 0.51
C CYS A 85 -10.82 -1.84 1.24
N PHE A 86 -10.11 -1.72 2.35
CA PHE A 86 -9.59 -2.85 3.14
C PHE A 86 -10.42 -3.12 4.39
N SER A 87 -11.59 -2.48 4.55
CA SER A 87 -12.40 -2.59 5.76
C SER A 87 -12.82 -4.03 6.11
N ASN A 88 -12.86 -4.93 5.12
CA ASN A 88 -13.18 -6.35 5.31
C ASN A 88 -11.97 -7.24 5.65
N CYS A 89 -10.74 -6.73 5.59
CA CYS A 89 -9.51 -7.46 5.96
C CYS A 89 -9.35 -7.54 7.48
N LYS A 90 -10.21 -8.31 8.16
CA LYS A 90 -10.29 -8.35 9.64
C LYS A 90 -9.07 -8.98 10.32
N ASN A 91 -8.26 -9.74 9.59
CA ASN A 91 -7.02 -10.33 10.10
C ASN A 91 -5.79 -9.44 9.95
N LEU A 92 -5.95 -8.23 9.41
CA LEU A 92 -4.83 -7.32 9.21
C LEU A 92 -4.19 -6.97 10.55
N SER A 93 -2.90 -7.28 10.66
CA SER A 93 -2.10 -7.11 11.88
C SER A 93 -0.94 -6.14 11.70
N HIS A 94 -0.50 -5.93 10.46
CA HIS A 94 0.58 -5.02 10.11
C HIS A 94 0.14 -4.11 8.97
N LEU A 95 0.15 -2.80 9.21
CA LEU A 95 -0.12 -1.78 8.20
C LEU A 95 1.10 -0.88 8.03
N SER A 96 1.60 -0.79 6.80
CA SER A 96 2.73 0.06 6.41
C SER A 96 2.28 1.12 5.43
N LEU A 97 2.68 2.37 5.65
CA LEU A 97 2.35 3.51 4.81
C LEU A 97 3.62 4.18 4.34
N VAL A 98 3.83 4.18 3.03
CA VAL A 98 5.05 4.71 2.41
C VAL A 98 4.76 6.06 1.77
N ARG A 99 5.66 7.03 2.00
CA ARG A 99 5.57 8.43 1.53
C ARG A 99 4.39 9.20 2.11
N PHE A 100 4.24 9.13 3.43
CA PHE A 100 3.18 9.83 4.15
C PHE A 100 3.40 11.36 4.15
N GLY A 101 2.59 12.09 3.38
CA GLY A 101 2.66 13.56 3.26
C GLY A 101 2.10 14.32 4.48
N LYS A 102 2.64 15.52 4.75
CA LYS A 102 2.26 16.39 5.89
C LYS A 102 0.81 16.89 5.85
N ASP A 103 0.26 17.12 4.67
CA ASP A 103 -1.02 17.78 4.44
C ASP A 103 -2.25 16.88 4.64
N LYS A 104 -2.04 15.59 4.95
CA LYS A 104 -3.08 14.55 4.87
C LYS A 104 -3.26 13.73 6.13
N GLN A 105 -2.54 14.10 7.19
CA GLN A 105 -2.48 13.33 8.42
C GLN A 105 -3.80 13.39 9.20
N THR A 106 -4.54 14.50 9.17
CA THR A 106 -5.82 14.63 9.90
C THR A 106 -6.85 13.65 9.38
N LYS A 107 -7.07 13.61 8.05
CA LYS A 107 -8.00 12.66 7.42
C LYS A 107 -7.56 11.21 7.61
N PHE A 108 -6.26 10.96 7.55
CA PHE A 108 -5.72 9.65 7.83
C PHE A 108 -5.98 9.22 9.28
N SER A 109 -5.74 10.12 10.24
CA SER A 109 -5.97 9.86 11.66
C SER A 109 -7.44 9.53 11.90
N GLU A 110 -8.35 10.33 11.34
CA GLU A 110 -9.79 10.05 11.36
C GLU A 110 -10.11 8.69 10.73
N SER A 111 -9.50 8.37 9.59
CA SER A 111 -9.73 7.12 8.87
C SER A 111 -9.23 5.90 9.63
N ILE A 112 -8.05 5.95 10.27
CA ILE A 112 -7.56 4.85 11.11
C ILE A 112 -8.37 4.74 12.39
N MET A 113 -8.73 5.86 13.02
CA MET A 113 -9.55 5.84 14.22
C MET A 113 -10.96 5.31 13.94
N ALA A 114 -11.48 5.55 12.73
CA ALA A 114 -12.77 5.03 12.27
C ALA A 114 -12.68 3.57 11.76
N ASN A 115 -11.59 3.20 11.07
CA ASN A 115 -11.38 1.86 10.53
C ASN A 115 -10.61 1.00 11.52
N ILE A 116 -11.40 0.29 12.32
CA ILE A 116 -10.92 -0.63 13.33
C ILE A 116 -10.51 -1.92 12.62
N PHE A 117 -9.27 -1.99 12.15
CA PHE A 117 -8.60 -3.27 11.92
C PHE A 117 -8.45 -3.93 13.30
N PRO A 118 -9.33 -4.88 13.68
CA PRO A 118 -9.49 -5.27 15.08
C PRO A 118 -8.27 -6.05 15.61
N LYS A 119 -7.42 -6.55 14.70
CA LYS A 119 -6.20 -7.30 15.01
C LYS A 119 -4.93 -6.52 14.69
N LEU A 120 -5.03 -5.21 14.39
CA LEU A 120 -3.87 -4.39 14.10
C LEU A 120 -2.94 -4.36 15.32
N LYS A 121 -1.67 -4.68 15.10
CA LYS A 121 -0.62 -4.72 16.12
C LYS A 121 0.52 -3.77 15.80
N VAL A 122 0.78 -3.53 14.52
CA VAL A 122 1.88 -2.66 14.08
C VAL A 122 1.37 -1.68 13.03
N LEU A 123 1.65 -0.39 13.26
CA LEU A 123 1.44 0.68 12.29
C LEU A 123 2.79 1.32 11.97
N SER A 124 3.23 1.23 10.72
CA SER A 124 4.53 1.73 10.27
C SER A 124 4.37 2.88 9.27
N PHE A 125 5.08 3.97 9.49
CA PHE A 125 5.22 5.08 8.56
C PHE A 125 6.63 5.12 7.99
N TYR A 126 6.74 5.15 6.66
CA TYR A 126 8.01 5.35 5.97
C TYR A 126 8.05 6.76 5.39
N THR A 127 9.06 7.51 5.82
CA THR A 127 9.25 8.91 5.44
C THR A 127 10.47 9.05 4.53
N HIS A 128 10.42 10.00 3.59
CA HIS A 128 11.52 10.26 2.67
C HIS A 128 12.52 11.23 3.34
N HIS A 129 13.81 10.87 3.28
CA HIS A 129 14.91 11.53 4.00
C HIS A 129 15.11 13.03 3.66
N SER A 130 14.51 13.52 2.58
CA SER A 130 14.89 14.77 1.92
C SER A 130 14.23 16.05 2.45
N SER A 131 13.35 16.01 3.46
CA SER A 131 12.58 17.21 3.80
C SER A 131 12.32 17.51 5.27
N ILE A 132 12.60 16.60 6.21
CA ILE A 132 12.11 16.74 7.58
C ILE A 132 13.13 16.15 8.57
N THR A 133 13.62 16.95 9.52
CA THR A 133 14.31 16.42 10.70
C THR A 133 13.30 15.59 11.48
N LEU A 134 13.64 14.33 11.77
CA LEU A 134 12.76 13.34 12.42
C LEU A 134 12.01 13.95 13.63
N ASP A 135 12.73 14.76 14.42
CA ASP A 135 12.24 15.47 15.60
C ASP A 135 11.03 16.39 15.30
N SER A 136 11.02 17.08 14.16
CA SER A 136 9.92 17.99 13.81
C SER A 136 8.65 17.29 13.29
N LEU A 137 8.77 16.04 12.83
CA LEU A 137 7.63 15.22 12.39
C LEU A 137 6.94 14.55 13.58
N VAL A 138 7.76 14.08 14.53
CA VAL A 138 7.33 13.34 15.70
C VAL A 138 6.55 14.24 16.66
N ASP A 139 6.98 15.48 16.87
CA ASP A 139 6.49 16.31 17.98
C ASP A 139 5.10 16.95 17.78
N LEU A 140 4.56 17.08 16.57
CA LEU A 140 3.31 17.82 16.36
C LEU A 140 2.20 17.06 15.62
N GLN A 141 2.54 16.14 14.72
CA GLN A 141 1.54 15.64 13.78
C GLN A 141 1.16 14.18 14.00
N LEU A 142 2.06 13.37 14.56
CA LEU A 142 1.78 11.99 14.93
C LEU A 142 1.17 11.84 16.33
N PHE A 143 1.11 12.91 17.13
CA PHE A 143 0.62 12.84 18.52
C PHE A 143 -0.76 12.18 18.65
N PRO A 144 -1.80 12.54 17.85
CA PRO A 144 -3.10 11.86 17.93
C PRO A 144 -3.01 10.36 17.59
N ILE A 145 -2.18 10.01 16.60
CA ILE A 145 -1.98 8.62 16.16
C ILE A 145 -1.23 7.84 17.25
N ASP A 146 -0.21 8.41 17.86
CA ASP A 146 0.57 7.80 18.94
C ASP A 146 -0.31 7.54 20.17
N VAL A 147 -1.10 8.52 20.60
CA VAL A 147 -2.07 8.36 21.70
C VAL A 147 -3.08 7.25 21.37
N PHE A 148 -3.63 7.25 20.15
CA PHE A 148 -4.53 6.21 19.70
C PHE A 148 -3.86 4.82 19.72
N CYS A 149 -2.66 4.69 19.13
CA CYS A 149 -1.92 3.43 19.07
C CYS A 149 -1.64 2.90 20.48
N LYS A 150 -1.15 3.74 21.39
CA LYS A 150 -0.94 3.38 22.81
C LYS A 150 -2.23 2.90 23.49
N SER A 151 -3.36 3.56 23.24
CA SER A 151 -4.66 3.16 23.82
C SER A 151 -5.18 1.81 23.31
N LYS A 152 -4.65 1.34 22.18
CA LYS A 152 -5.02 0.08 21.52
C LYS A 152 -3.92 -0.97 21.58
N GLU A 153 -2.84 -0.71 22.30
CA GLU A 153 -1.64 -1.57 22.36
C GLU A 153 -1.05 -1.86 20.97
N ILE A 154 -1.13 -0.87 20.06
CA ILE A 154 -0.53 -0.91 18.72
C ILE A 154 0.87 -0.32 18.80
N GLU A 155 1.85 -1.05 18.27
CA GLU A 155 3.21 -0.56 18.09
C GLU A 155 3.26 0.42 16.92
N LEU A 156 3.58 1.68 17.22
CA LEU A 156 3.82 2.71 16.22
C LEU A 156 5.30 2.75 15.84
N ARG A 157 5.61 2.56 14.55
CA ARG A 157 6.97 2.65 14.00
C ARG A 157 7.05 3.81 13.02
N VAL A 158 8.08 4.64 13.18
CA VAL A 158 8.43 5.67 12.21
C VAL A 158 9.80 5.33 11.67
N LEU A 159 9.85 4.95 10.41
CA LEU A 159 11.03 4.48 9.72
C LEU A 159 11.42 5.50 8.67
N CYS A 160 12.72 5.66 8.46
CA CYS A 160 13.20 6.35 7.28
C CYS A 160 13.26 5.33 6.15
N GLU A 161 12.71 5.67 4.99
CA GLU A 161 12.93 4.90 3.78
C GLU A 161 14.42 5.06 3.45
N GLU A 162 15.24 4.11 3.92
CA GLU A 162 16.57 3.92 3.35
C GLU A 162 16.32 3.76 1.86
N THR A 163 16.86 4.67 1.05
CA THR A 163 16.69 4.65 -0.39
C THR A 163 17.09 3.28 -0.89
N TYR A 164 16.10 2.39 -1.06
CA TYR A 164 16.18 1.25 -1.93
C TYR A 164 16.21 1.86 -3.33
N HIS A 165 17.38 2.41 -3.69
CA HIS A 165 17.82 2.35 -5.06
C HIS A 165 17.87 0.87 -5.36
N GLY A 166 16.76 0.33 -5.86
CA GLY A 166 16.81 -0.86 -6.67
C GLY A 166 17.93 -0.60 -7.65
N THR A 167 19.05 -1.28 -7.44
CA THR A 167 20.04 -1.49 -8.48
C THR A 167 19.27 -2.25 -9.55
N LEU A 168 18.62 -1.50 -10.44
CA LEU A 168 18.45 -1.90 -11.82
C LEU A 168 19.86 -2.34 -12.22
N TYR A 169 20.05 -3.65 -12.26
CA TYR A 169 21.11 -4.26 -13.02
C TYR A 169 21.04 -3.63 -14.40
N ASP A 170 21.91 -2.64 -14.63
CA ASP A 170 22.23 -2.17 -15.96
C ASP A 170 22.89 -3.35 -16.65
N GLY A 171 22.06 -4.12 -17.35
CA GLY A 171 22.47 -5.21 -18.23
C GLY A 171 23.16 -4.70 -19.50
N SER A 172 23.86 -3.57 -19.44
CA SER A 172 24.90 -3.27 -20.43
C SER A 172 26.11 -4.16 -20.14
N MET A 173 26.03 -5.38 -20.69
CA MET A 173 27.20 -6.14 -21.08
C MET A 173 28.09 -5.24 -21.93
N LEU A 174 29.13 -4.66 -21.32
CA LEU A 174 30.34 -4.29 -22.04
C LEU A 174 30.93 -5.60 -22.58
N HIS A 175 30.57 -5.93 -23.82
CA HIS A 175 31.38 -6.82 -24.65
C HIS A 175 32.75 -6.16 -24.83
N ALA A 176 33.70 -6.53 -23.98
CA ALA A 176 35.10 -6.47 -24.35
C ALA A 176 35.31 -7.54 -25.43
N THR A 177 35.41 -7.13 -26.69
CA THR A 177 36.06 -7.93 -27.72
C THR A 177 37.56 -7.98 -27.41
N PRO A 178 38.18 -9.16 -27.32
CA PRO A 178 39.63 -9.26 -27.36
C PRO A 178 40.12 -9.13 -28.81
N ASP A 179 41.32 -8.57 -28.90
CA ASP A 179 42.22 -8.34 -30.05
C ASP A 179 42.00 -7.08 -30.91
#